data_AF-A0A966Z8T1-F1
#
_entry.id   AF-A0A966Z8T1-F1
#
_cell.length_a   1.000
_cell.length_b   1.000
_cell.length_c   1.000
_cell.angle_alpha   90.00
_cell.angle_beta   90.00
_cell.angle_gamma   90.00
#
_symmetry.space_group_name_H-M   'P 1'
#
loop_
_entity.id
_entity.type
_entity.pdbx_description
1 polymer ?
#
loop_
_entity_poly.entity_id
_entity_poly.type
_entity_poly.pdbx_seq_one_letter_code
_entity_poly.pdbx_strand_id
1 'polypeptide(L)'
;MLRICYKLLLGVALLASAAWAGQRVASDYRDYRIALSIWRPTGVTAMGVVVPVRLDGGRVLRLVLDSGASGITISNKTARELQLGTLVETKVTGFGEGLNVVGHVGFVDSVVIGDLRFEACPIRVVANDLARRADGVIGTDFFGAFRIRLDPAGRELRLEAFTEEQSGPRNRSNHLLFVKATVNGNAEGLFLVDTGSAVTSLASDLRWPSAMAGNTMNLIGISGDVPEARYLAPVSLEIDGKKVVERQPVALNLAAISRRNGITVAGILGYSVLSRTGVTFDYREGSVALSSR
;
A
#
# COMPACT_ATOMS: atom_id res chain seq x y z
N MET A 1 18.28 -27.16 1.86
CA MET A 1 18.21 -25.72 2.18
C MET A 1 16.81 -25.23 1.86
N LEU A 2 15.96 -25.08 2.88
CA LEU A 2 14.53 -24.83 2.70
C LEU A 2 14.34 -23.38 2.19
N ARG A 3 14.01 -23.22 0.89
CA ARG A 3 13.58 -21.93 0.33
C ARG A 3 12.25 -21.58 1.00
N ILE A 4 12.28 -20.85 2.11
CA ILE A 4 11.07 -20.24 2.65
C ILE A 4 10.72 -19.09 1.70
N CYS A 5 9.81 -19.38 0.79
CA CYS A 5 9.35 -18.48 -0.26
C CYS A 5 8.48 -17.39 0.37
N TYR A 6 9.12 -16.44 1.06
CA TYR A 6 8.54 -15.17 1.44
C TYR A 6 8.38 -14.34 0.16
N LYS A 7 7.33 -14.61 -0.62
CA LYS A 7 6.75 -13.60 -1.51
C LYS A 7 6.10 -12.53 -0.62
N LEU A 8 6.93 -11.80 0.12
CA LEU A 8 6.55 -10.62 0.87
C LEU A 8 6.43 -9.51 -0.17
N LEU A 9 5.21 -9.18 -0.57
CA LEU A 9 5.00 -7.96 -1.33
C LEU A 9 5.48 -6.79 -0.47
N LEU A 10 6.60 -6.18 -0.84
CA LEU A 10 6.70 -4.73 -0.78
C LEU A 10 5.97 -4.24 -2.04
N GLY A 11 4.67 -3.99 -1.87
CA GLY A 11 3.74 -3.65 -2.92
C GLY A 11 3.92 -2.23 -3.42
N VAL A 12 4.18 -2.10 -4.71
CA VAL A 12 3.74 -0.98 -5.59
C VAL A 12 4.01 0.46 -5.12
N ALA A 13 5.16 0.78 -4.52
CA ALA A 13 5.47 2.17 -4.17
C ALA A 13 5.49 3.19 -5.35
N LEU A 14 5.32 2.80 -6.62
CA LEU A 14 5.76 3.64 -7.74
C LEU A 14 4.89 3.50 -8.99
N LEU A 15 3.80 4.24 -9.03
CA LEU A 15 3.06 4.49 -10.27
C LEU A 15 3.23 5.95 -10.67
N ALA A 16 3.55 6.19 -11.94
CA ALA A 16 3.36 7.50 -12.54
C ALA A 16 1.86 7.83 -12.44
N SER A 17 1.56 8.96 -11.83
CA SER A 17 0.22 9.51 -11.70
C SER A 17 -0.32 9.83 -13.10
N ALA A 18 -0.89 8.84 -13.79
CA ALA A 18 -2.07 9.14 -14.59
C ALA A 18 -3.12 9.52 -13.55
N ALA A 19 -3.35 10.82 -13.38
CA ALA A 19 -4.37 11.33 -12.50
C ALA A 19 -5.65 10.50 -12.75
N TRP A 20 -6.29 10.03 -11.68
CA TRP A 20 -7.61 9.39 -11.69
C TRP A 20 -8.72 10.39 -12.10
N ALA A 21 -8.44 11.19 -13.13
CA ALA A 21 -9.31 12.18 -13.72
C ALA A 21 -10.43 11.42 -14.42
N GLY A 22 -11.56 11.28 -13.74
CA GLY A 22 -12.76 10.63 -14.27
C GLY A 22 -13.53 9.84 -13.23
N GLN A 23 -12.85 9.25 -12.24
CA GLN A 23 -13.53 8.51 -11.18
C GLN A 23 -14.35 9.45 -10.31
N ARG A 24 -15.62 9.09 -10.08
CA ARG A 24 -16.53 9.82 -9.19
C ARG A 24 -17.26 8.88 -8.25
N VAL A 25 -17.59 9.39 -7.06
CA VAL A 25 -18.51 8.71 -6.14
C VAL A 25 -19.92 8.84 -6.73
N ALA A 26 -20.60 7.70 -6.95
CA ALA A 26 -21.94 7.65 -7.52
C ALA A 26 -23.04 7.37 -6.49
N SER A 27 -22.67 6.80 -5.34
CA SER A 27 -23.56 6.68 -4.18
C SER A 27 -23.68 8.00 -3.40
N ASP A 28 -24.64 8.10 -2.48
CA ASP A 28 -24.80 9.25 -1.57
C ASP A 28 -23.50 9.59 -0.84
N TYR A 29 -23.12 10.87 -0.81
CA TYR A 29 -21.91 11.27 -0.11
C TYR A 29 -22.12 11.29 1.40
N ARG A 30 -21.87 10.15 2.05
CA ARG A 30 -22.04 9.90 3.49
C ARG A 30 -20.92 9.02 4.05
N ASP A 31 -20.97 8.73 5.34
CA ASP A 31 -20.06 7.78 5.96
C ASP A 31 -20.32 6.35 5.50
N TYR A 32 -19.24 5.61 5.27
CA TYR A 32 -19.27 4.18 4.95
C TYR A 32 -18.42 3.37 5.93
N ARG A 33 -18.88 2.14 6.18
CA ARG A 33 -18.15 1.13 6.95
C ARG A 33 -18.00 -0.11 6.10
N ILE A 34 -16.76 -0.53 5.89
CA ILE A 34 -16.42 -1.64 5.03
C ILE A 34 -15.73 -2.70 5.89
N ALA A 35 -16.33 -3.90 5.93
CA ALA A 35 -15.73 -5.04 6.59
C ALA A 35 -14.54 -5.56 5.76
N LEU A 36 -13.42 -5.79 6.43
CA LEU A 36 -12.18 -6.28 5.84
C LEU A 36 -11.96 -7.75 6.19
N SER A 37 -11.14 -8.41 5.38
CA SER A 37 -10.59 -9.73 5.70
C SER A 37 -9.07 -9.64 5.88
N ILE A 38 -8.49 -10.54 6.68
CA ILE A 38 -7.04 -10.60 6.83
C ILE A 38 -6.41 -11.26 5.61
N TRP A 39 -5.37 -10.65 5.06
CA TRP A 39 -4.56 -11.23 4.01
C TRP A 39 -3.48 -12.15 4.59
N ARG A 40 -3.50 -13.43 4.19
CA ARG A 40 -2.53 -14.47 4.58
C ARG A 40 -1.97 -15.19 3.36
N PRO A 41 -0.97 -14.63 2.65
CA PRO A 41 -0.47 -15.22 1.41
C PRO A 41 0.14 -16.62 1.61
N THR A 42 0.76 -16.87 2.77
CA THR A 42 1.30 -18.18 3.17
C THR A 42 0.30 -19.08 3.87
N GLY A 43 -0.91 -18.56 4.19
CA GLY A 43 -1.92 -19.24 4.98
C GLY A 43 -1.76 -19.11 6.49
N VAL A 44 -0.59 -18.66 6.98
CA VAL A 44 -0.29 -18.61 8.42
C VAL A 44 -0.23 -17.16 8.92
N THR A 45 0.74 -16.41 8.43
CA THR A 45 1.02 -15.04 8.91
C THR A 45 0.11 -14.03 8.24
N ALA A 46 -0.48 -13.14 9.05
CA ALA A 46 -1.20 -11.97 8.55
C ALA A 46 -0.20 -10.94 8.00
N MET A 47 -0.39 -10.50 6.76
CA MET A 47 0.53 -9.60 6.06
C MET A 47 -0.17 -8.33 5.53
N GLY A 48 -1.47 -8.19 5.75
CA GLY A 48 -2.25 -7.07 5.28
C GLY A 48 -3.75 -7.30 5.51
N VAL A 49 -4.56 -6.43 4.93
CA VAL A 49 -6.02 -6.53 4.89
C VAL A 49 -6.52 -6.54 3.46
N VAL A 50 -7.70 -7.12 3.25
CA VAL A 50 -8.34 -7.28 1.95
C VAL A 50 -9.70 -6.58 1.96
N VAL A 51 -9.95 -5.80 0.92
CA VAL A 51 -11.23 -5.18 0.60
C VAL A 51 -11.98 -6.07 -0.40
N PRO A 52 -13.25 -6.43 -0.15
CA PRO A 52 -14.09 -7.09 -1.14
C PRO A 52 -14.60 -6.06 -2.17
N VAL A 53 -14.36 -6.31 -3.45
CA VAL A 53 -14.69 -5.36 -4.53
C VAL A 53 -15.40 -6.07 -5.68
N ARG A 54 -16.44 -5.48 -6.26
CA ARG A 54 -17.01 -5.92 -7.54
C ARG A 54 -16.71 -4.91 -8.63
N LEU A 55 -16.27 -5.40 -9.79
CA LEU A 55 -16.10 -4.61 -11.01
C LEU A 55 -17.22 -5.00 -11.98
N ASP A 56 -17.96 -4.03 -12.50
CA ASP A 56 -19.05 -4.21 -13.49
C ASP A 56 -20.04 -5.34 -13.18
N GLY A 57 -20.44 -5.44 -11.91
CA GLY A 57 -21.39 -6.46 -11.45
C GLY A 57 -20.86 -7.89 -11.44
N GLY A 58 -19.57 -8.10 -11.74
CA GLY A 58 -18.92 -9.40 -11.75
C GLY A 58 -18.75 -10.05 -10.37
N ARG A 59 -17.91 -11.09 -10.32
CA ARG A 59 -17.59 -11.78 -9.05
C ARG A 59 -16.94 -10.84 -8.03
N VAL A 60 -17.05 -11.18 -6.75
CA VAL A 60 -16.31 -10.47 -5.70
C VAL A 60 -14.82 -10.78 -5.85
N LEU A 61 -14.04 -9.73 -6.06
CA LEU A 61 -12.59 -9.73 -6.03
C LEU A 61 -12.09 -9.45 -4.62
N ARG A 62 -10.93 -10.02 -4.32
CA ARG A 62 -10.17 -9.82 -3.09
C ARG A 62 -8.99 -8.90 -3.39
N LEU A 63 -9.10 -7.61 -3.09
CA LEU A 63 -8.02 -6.66 -3.32
C LEU A 63 -7.29 -6.33 -2.02
N VAL A 64 -5.97 -6.46 -1.99
CA VAL A 64 -5.16 -6.05 -0.83
C VAL A 64 -5.18 -4.52 -0.75
N LEU A 65 -5.50 -3.98 0.43
CA LEU A 65 -5.43 -2.53 0.66
C LEU A 65 -3.95 -2.13 0.81
N ASP A 66 -3.46 -1.32 -0.12
CA ASP A 66 -2.03 -1.01 -0.27
C ASP A 66 -1.83 0.50 -0.44
N SER A 67 -1.53 1.21 0.65
CA SER A 67 -1.25 2.65 0.60
C SER A 67 0.05 3.02 -0.11
N GLY A 68 0.92 2.04 -0.40
CA GLY A 68 2.05 2.20 -1.31
C GLY A 68 1.60 2.27 -2.77
N ALA A 69 0.47 1.63 -3.12
CA ALA A 69 -0.13 1.61 -4.45
C ALA A 69 -1.06 2.79 -4.74
N SER A 70 -1.32 3.03 -6.03
CA SER A 70 -2.30 4.00 -6.50
C SER A 70 -3.44 3.31 -7.26
N GLY A 71 -4.67 3.59 -6.83
CA GLY A 71 -5.93 3.03 -7.31
C GLY A 71 -5.91 1.51 -7.49
N ILE A 72 -6.64 0.97 -8.48
CA ILE A 72 -6.80 -0.48 -8.60
C ILE A 72 -5.82 -1.07 -9.61
N THR A 73 -5.09 -2.11 -9.18
CA THR A 73 -4.25 -2.92 -10.06
C THR A 73 -4.58 -4.41 -9.89
N ILE A 74 -4.87 -5.10 -10.99
CA ILE A 74 -5.19 -6.53 -11.04
C ILE A 74 -4.25 -7.30 -11.97
N SER A 75 -4.23 -8.63 -11.84
CA SER A 75 -3.47 -9.49 -12.75
C SER A 75 -4.15 -9.60 -14.14
N ASN A 76 -3.37 -9.90 -15.17
CA ASN A 76 -3.89 -10.22 -16.51
C ASN A 76 -4.84 -11.42 -16.48
N LYS A 77 -4.58 -12.39 -15.59
CA LYS A 77 -5.50 -13.52 -15.36
C LYS A 77 -6.88 -13.03 -14.91
N THR A 78 -6.90 -12.21 -13.87
CA THR A 78 -8.15 -11.62 -13.34
C THR A 78 -8.85 -10.77 -14.39
N ALA A 79 -8.11 -9.95 -15.15
CA ALA A 79 -8.68 -9.13 -16.22
C ALA A 79 -9.36 -9.98 -17.30
N ARG A 80 -8.74 -11.09 -17.73
CA ARG A 80 -9.34 -12.02 -18.71
C ARG A 80 -10.59 -12.72 -18.17
N GLU A 81 -10.58 -13.15 -16.90
CA GLU A 81 -11.74 -13.75 -16.24
C GLU A 81 -12.94 -12.79 -16.20
N LEU A 82 -12.68 -11.49 -16.06
CA LEU A 82 -13.67 -10.43 -16.07
C LEU A 82 -13.97 -9.88 -17.47
N GLN A 83 -13.32 -10.42 -18.51
CA GLN A 83 -13.43 -9.95 -19.90
C GLN A 83 -13.14 -8.45 -20.06
N LEU A 84 -12.23 -7.93 -19.23
CA LEU A 84 -11.93 -6.51 -19.12
C LEU A 84 -11.08 -6.06 -20.32
N GLY A 85 -11.61 -5.13 -21.12
CA GLY A 85 -10.90 -4.55 -22.27
C GLY A 85 -9.69 -3.74 -21.81
N THR A 86 -8.55 -3.89 -22.49
CA THR A 86 -7.36 -3.06 -22.26
C THR A 86 -7.25 -2.03 -23.37
N LEU A 87 -7.06 -0.76 -23.00
CA LEU A 87 -7.15 0.37 -23.92
C LEU A 87 -5.77 0.93 -24.28
N VAL A 88 -4.89 1.08 -23.27
CA VAL A 88 -3.60 1.77 -23.42
C VAL A 88 -2.51 1.00 -22.69
N GLU A 89 -1.34 0.83 -23.30
CA GLU A 89 -0.15 0.30 -22.63
C GLU A 89 0.34 1.31 -21.58
N THR A 90 0.75 0.83 -20.41
CA THR A 90 1.33 1.64 -19.36
C THR A 90 2.56 0.97 -18.76
N LYS A 91 3.46 1.75 -18.17
CA LYS A 91 4.59 1.23 -17.41
C LYS A 91 4.25 1.24 -15.94
N VAL A 92 4.37 0.08 -15.31
CA VAL A 92 4.15 -0.13 -13.88
C VAL A 92 5.51 -0.32 -13.25
N THR A 93 5.87 0.51 -12.28
CA THR A 93 7.06 0.24 -11.46
C THR A 93 6.64 -0.24 -10.08
N GLY A 94 7.52 -0.95 -9.40
CA GLY A 94 7.55 -0.91 -7.95
C GLY A 94 8.91 -1.37 -7.42
N PHE A 95 8.91 -2.04 -6.28
CA PHE A 95 10.12 -2.37 -5.55
C PHE A 95 10.76 -3.69 -6.06
N GLY A 96 12.09 -3.75 -6.14
CA GLY A 96 12.86 -4.90 -6.67
C GLY A 96 13.81 -4.54 -7.83
N GLU A 97 14.71 -5.45 -8.21
CA GLU A 97 15.75 -5.25 -9.22
C GLU A 97 15.26 -5.23 -10.69
N GLY A 98 14.06 -5.71 -10.98
CA GLY A 98 13.54 -5.71 -12.34
C GLY A 98 13.08 -4.34 -12.82
N LEU A 99 13.17 -4.16 -14.13
CA LEU A 99 12.68 -2.95 -14.82
C LEU A 99 11.14 -2.86 -14.75
N ASN A 100 10.61 -1.73 -15.20
CA ASN A 100 9.16 -1.49 -15.31
C ASN A 100 8.44 -2.72 -15.87
N VAL A 101 7.40 -3.16 -15.17
CA VAL A 101 6.47 -4.17 -15.67
C VAL A 101 5.59 -3.48 -16.70
N VAL A 102 5.56 -3.99 -17.94
CA VAL A 102 4.59 -3.54 -18.93
C VAL A 102 3.21 -3.96 -18.43
N GLY A 103 2.36 -2.97 -18.20
CA GLY A 103 0.97 -3.13 -17.86
C GLY A 103 0.08 -2.51 -18.93
N HIS A 104 -1.22 -2.63 -18.73
CA HIS A 104 -2.22 -1.96 -19.53
C HIS A 104 -3.18 -1.23 -18.60
N VAL A 105 -3.83 -0.19 -19.11
CA VAL A 105 -4.97 0.43 -18.45
C VAL A 105 -6.21 -0.02 -19.20
N GLY A 106 -7.09 -0.71 -18.48
CA GLY A 106 -8.48 -0.93 -18.85
C GLY A 106 -9.38 0.06 -18.13
N PHE A 107 -10.68 -0.05 -18.37
CA PHE A 107 -11.69 0.80 -17.75
C PHE A 107 -12.89 -0.05 -17.33
N VAL A 108 -13.49 0.29 -16.21
CA VAL A 108 -14.75 -0.30 -15.74
C VAL A 108 -15.76 0.80 -15.47
N ASP A 109 -17.01 0.53 -15.82
CA ASP A 109 -18.09 1.48 -15.62
C ASP A 109 -18.39 1.67 -14.13
N SER A 110 -18.21 0.61 -13.34
CA SER A 110 -18.53 0.61 -11.91
C SER A 110 -17.57 -0.21 -11.05
N VAL A 111 -17.23 0.36 -9.90
CA VAL A 111 -16.56 -0.32 -8.78
C VAL A 111 -17.48 -0.26 -7.58
N VAL A 112 -17.87 -1.41 -7.05
CA VAL A 112 -18.78 -1.52 -5.90
C VAL A 112 -18.10 -2.16 -4.71
N ILE A 113 -18.17 -1.51 -3.56
CA ILE A 113 -17.56 -1.91 -2.29
C ILE A 113 -18.59 -1.75 -1.18
N GLY A 114 -19.29 -2.83 -0.82
CA GLY A 114 -20.48 -2.74 0.02
C GLY A 114 -21.54 -1.85 -0.66
N ASP A 115 -21.99 -0.80 0.03
CA ASP A 115 -22.97 0.18 -0.46
C ASP A 115 -22.33 1.36 -1.23
N LEU A 116 -21.01 1.41 -1.28
CA LEU A 116 -20.27 2.48 -1.97
C LEU A 116 -20.02 2.09 -3.43
N ARG A 117 -20.50 2.93 -4.35
CA ARG A 117 -20.28 2.82 -5.79
C ARG A 117 -19.44 3.98 -6.28
N PHE A 118 -18.41 3.63 -7.04
CA PHE A 118 -17.68 4.55 -7.90
C PHE A 118 -18.00 4.25 -9.36
N GLU A 119 -17.95 5.26 -10.19
CA GLU A 119 -18.12 5.14 -11.64
C GLU A 119 -16.90 5.66 -12.37
N ALA A 120 -16.76 5.25 -13.63
CA ALA A 120 -15.71 5.73 -14.53
C ALA A 120 -14.28 5.45 -13.99
N CYS A 121 -14.02 4.20 -13.62
CA CYS A 121 -12.81 3.81 -12.91
C CYS A 121 -11.78 3.19 -13.86
N PRO A 122 -10.60 3.79 -14.05
CA PRO A 122 -9.51 3.10 -14.73
C PRO A 122 -9.02 1.92 -13.89
N ILE A 123 -8.61 0.83 -14.53
CA ILE A 123 -8.08 -0.36 -13.87
C ILE A 123 -6.75 -0.69 -14.51
N ARG A 124 -5.70 -0.79 -13.71
CA ARG A 124 -4.40 -1.23 -14.21
C ARG A 124 -4.32 -2.75 -14.22
N VAL A 125 -3.83 -3.29 -15.32
CA VAL A 125 -3.66 -4.73 -15.54
C VAL A 125 -2.17 -5.01 -15.73
N VAL A 126 -1.61 -5.92 -14.95
CA VAL A 126 -0.20 -6.32 -15.06
C VAL A 126 -0.08 -7.81 -15.34
N ALA A 127 1.00 -8.19 -16.03
CA ALA A 127 1.23 -9.60 -16.37
C ALA A 127 1.43 -10.49 -15.13
N ASN A 128 2.03 -9.94 -14.07
CA ASN A 128 2.40 -10.70 -12.88
C ASN A 128 1.23 -10.80 -11.89
N ASP A 129 1.15 -11.95 -11.21
CA ASP A 129 0.34 -12.06 -10.00
C ASP A 129 0.93 -11.14 -8.93
N LEU A 130 0.15 -10.11 -8.57
CA LEU A 130 0.58 -9.12 -7.59
C LEU A 130 0.58 -9.75 -6.20
N ALA A 131 -0.57 -10.18 -5.72
CA ALA A 131 -0.74 -10.65 -4.36
C ALA A 131 -1.17 -12.11 -4.32
N ARG A 132 -0.34 -12.99 -3.75
CA ARG A 132 -0.69 -14.41 -3.60
C ARG A 132 -1.98 -14.54 -2.78
N ARG A 133 -2.94 -15.35 -3.27
CA ARG A 133 -4.28 -15.53 -2.67
C ARG A 133 -5.14 -14.25 -2.63
N ALA A 134 -4.88 -13.31 -3.53
CA ALA A 134 -5.70 -12.14 -3.79
C ALA A 134 -5.77 -11.90 -5.31
N ASP A 135 -6.75 -11.11 -5.75
CA ASP A 135 -7.00 -10.82 -7.17
C ASP A 135 -6.25 -9.56 -7.66
N GLY A 136 -5.72 -8.77 -6.73
CA GLY A 136 -5.01 -7.54 -7.00
C GLY A 136 -4.77 -6.70 -5.76
N VAL A 137 -4.48 -5.42 -5.97
CA VAL A 137 -4.30 -4.39 -4.94
C VAL A 137 -5.22 -3.20 -5.21
N ILE A 138 -5.60 -2.50 -4.14
CA ILE A 138 -6.32 -1.23 -4.18
C ILE A 138 -5.58 -0.21 -3.31
N GLY A 139 -5.19 0.90 -3.94
CA GLY A 139 -4.59 2.04 -3.29
C GLY A 139 -5.56 2.72 -2.34
N THR A 140 -5.07 3.22 -1.20
CA THR A 140 -5.90 4.02 -0.29
C THR A 140 -6.33 5.35 -0.93
N ASP A 141 -5.56 5.87 -1.88
CA ASP A 141 -5.88 7.07 -2.66
C ASP A 141 -7.18 6.93 -3.49
N PHE A 142 -7.58 5.70 -3.83
CA PHE A 142 -8.88 5.41 -4.46
C PHE A 142 -10.06 5.94 -3.64
N PHE A 143 -9.89 5.99 -2.32
CA PHE A 143 -10.87 6.50 -1.38
C PHE A 143 -10.61 7.96 -0.98
N GLY A 144 -9.71 8.68 -1.66
CA GLY A 144 -9.29 10.04 -1.29
C GLY A 144 -10.38 11.11 -1.33
N ALA A 145 -11.59 10.77 -1.79
CA ALA A 145 -12.79 11.60 -1.61
C ALA A 145 -13.30 11.64 -0.15
N PHE A 146 -12.77 10.77 0.72
CA PHE A 146 -13.14 10.63 2.13
C PHE A 146 -11.91 10.78 3.02
N ARG A 147 -12.14 11.05 4.31
CA ARG A 147 -11.15 10.76 5.34
C ARG A 147 -11.19 9.26 5.63
N ILE A 148 -10.05 8.61 5.57
CA ILE A 148 -9.98 7.14 5.60
C ILE A 148 -9.46 6.72 6.96
N ARG A 149 -10.25 5.97 7.74
CA ARG A 149 -9.81 5.37 9.00
C ARG A 149 -9.74 3.86 8.88
N LEU A 150 -8.54 3.33 8.98
CA LEU A 150 -8.27 1.90 8.95
C LEU A 150 -8.05 1.37 10.38
N ASP A 151 -8.84 0.38 10.77
CA ASP A 151 -8.61 -0.46 11.95
C ASP A 151 -8.30 -1.89 11.51
N PRO A 152 -7.01 -2.25 11.34
CA PRO A 152 -6.64 -3.58 10.84
C PRO A 152 -7.07 -4.72 11.76
N ALA A 153 -6.95 -4.52 13.08
CA ALA A 153 -7.25 -5.56 14.05
C ALA A 153 -8.77 -5.69 14.30
N GLY A 154 -9.53 -4.59 14.18
CA GLY A 154 -11.00 -4.62 14.10
C GLY A 154 -11.52 -5.12 12.76
N ARG A 155 -10.66 -5.14 11.72
CA ARG A 155 -10.97 -5.49 10.33
C ARG A 155 -12.04 -4.58 9.74
N GLU A 156 -11.87 -3.28 9.95
CA GLU A 156 -12.81 -2.27 9.48
C GLU A 156 -12.07 -1.14 8.75
N LEU A 157 -12.62 -0.72 7.61
CA LEU A 157 -12.28 0.52 6.95
C LEU A 157 -13.48 1.45 7.07
N ARG A 158 -13.31 2.60 7.72
CA ARG A 158 -14.31 3.67 7.74
C ARG A 158 -13.91 4.75 6.75
N LEU A 159 -14.87 5.18 5.95
CA LEU A 159 -14.74 6.31 5.05
C LEU A 159 -15.66 7.40 5.57
N GLU A 160 -15.08 8.47 6.09
CA GLU A 160 -15.81 9.58 6.69
C GLU A 160 -15.98 10.69 5.64
N ALA A 161 -17.21 11.09 5.38
CA ALA A 161 -17.51 12.18 4.47
C ALA A 161 -16.95 13.48 5.04
N PHE A 162 -16.34 14.29 4.18
CA PHE A 162 -15.90 15.60 4.61
C PHE A 162 -17.12 16.54 4.69
N THR A 163 -17.24 17.29 5.77
CA THR A 163 -18.35 18.22 6.02
C THR A 163 -18.30 19.48 5.16
N GLU A 164 -17.13 19.79 4.59
CA GLU A 164 -16.93 20.94 3.72
C GLU A 164 -16.81 20.51 2.26
N GLU A 165 -17.62 21.13 1.39
CA GLU A 165 -17.40 21.22 -0.05
C GLU A 165 -16.14 22.06 -0.31
N GLN A 166 -14.96 21.49 -0.08
CA GLN A 166 -13.73 22.16 -0.52
C GLN A 166 -13.54 21.99 -2.02
N SER A 167 -13.36 23.13 -2.66
CA SER A 167 -13.30 23.36 -4.10
C SER A 167 -11.95 22.94 -4.66
N GLY A 168 -11.98 22.08 -5.68
CA GLY A 168 -10.88 21.94 -6.64
C GLY A 168 -9.76 20.97 -6.27
N PRO A 169 -9.03 20.48 -7.27
CA PRO A 169 -8.03 19.44 -7.09
C PRO A 169 -6.78 20.02 -6.43
N ARG A 170 -6.51 19.67 -5.17
CA ARG A 170 -5.12 19.65 -4.70
C ARG A 170 -4.37 18.58 -5.50
N ASN A 171 -3.24 18.98 -6.06
CA ASN A 171 -2.46 18.25 -7.05
C ASN A 171 -2.22 16.79 -6.59
N ARG A 172 -2.99 15.84 -7.15
CA ARG A 172 -3.05 14.41 -6.75
C ARG A 172 -1.88 13.59 -7.28
N SER A 173 -0.73 14.22 -7.55
CA SER A 173 0.41 13.55 -8.19
C SER A 173 1.21 12.67 -7.25
N ASN A 174 0.93 12.69 -5.93
CA ASN A 174 1.62 11.83 -4.97
C ASN A 174 0.62 11.09 -4.06
N HIS A 175 0.36 9.82 -4.36
CA HIS A 175 -0.48 8.93 -3.56
C HIS A 175 0.23 8.40 -2.30
N LEU A 176 1.54 8.63 -2.21
CA LEU A 176 2.37 8.22 -1.08
C LEU A 176 2.25 9.22 0.07
N LEU A 177 1.99 8.70 1.26
CA LEU A 177 1.89 9.47 2.48
C LEU A 177 3.01 9.08 3.45
N PHE A 178 3.60 10.07 4.09
CA PHE A 178 4.77 9.90 4.95
C PHE A 178 4.47 10.38 6.37
N VAL A 179 5.00 9.66 7.35
CA VAL A 179 5.07 10.11 8.75
C VAL A 179 6.51 10.39 9.13
N LYS A 180 6.69 11.32 10.05
CA LYS A 180 7.96 11.54 10.71
C LYS A 180 8.12 10.54 11.85
N ALA A 181 9.27 9.88 11.95
CA ALA A 181 9.56 8.95 13.03
C ALA A 181 10.97 9.13 13.58
N THR A 182 11.12 8.91 14.88
CA THR A 182 12.43 8.85 15.56
C THR A 182 12.76 7.41 15.89
N VAL A 183 13.85 6.91 15.33
CA VAL A 183 14.39 5.58 15.58
C VAL A 183 15.35 5.64 16.77
N ASN A 184 15.17 4.72 17.71
CA ASN A 184 16.01 4.56 18.91
C ASN A 184 16.22 5.84 19.73
N GLY A 185 15.31 6.81 19.63
CA GLY A 185 15.35 8.06 20.38
C GLY A 185 16.32 9.13 19.85
N ASN A 186 17.04 8.88 18.76
CA ASN A 186 18.09 9.80 18.29
C ASN A 186 18.17 10.00 16.77
N ALA A 187 17.61 9.09 15.96
CA ALA A 187 17.67 9.18 14.50
C ALA A 187 16.29 9.49 13.92
N GLU A 188 16.11 10.70 13.45
CA GLU A 188 14.83 11.18 12.91
C GLU A 188 14.78 11.06 11.38
N GLY A 189 13.63 10.66 10.83
CA GLY A 189 13.46 10.61 9.38
C GLY A 189 12.02 10.38 8.91
N LEU A 190 11.82 10.45 7.60
CA LEU A 190 10.52 10.22 6.97
C LEU A 190 10.32 8.73 6.66
N PHE A 191 9.17 8.20 7.07
CA PHE A 191 8.75 6.83 6.82
C PHE A 191 7.54 6.84 5.90
N LEU A 192 7.64 6.11 4.79
CA LEU A 192 6.48 5.82 3.93
C LEU A 192 5.48 4.97 4.72
N VAL A 193 4.20 5.33 4.73
CA VAL A 193 3.15 4.47 5.29
C VAL A 193 2.63 3.53 4.22
N ASP A 194 2.85 2.23 4.40
CA ASP A 194 2.58 1.20 3.40
C ASP A 194 1.81 0.02 4.03
N THR A 195 0.50 -0.01 3.83
CA THR A 195 -0.37 -1.10 4.30
C THR A 195 -0.20 -2.39 3.51
N GLY A 196 0.43 -2.34 2.33
CA GLY A 196 0.74 -3.47 1.47
C GLY A 196 2.06 -4.16 1.82
N SER A 197 2.99 -3.44 2.46
CA SER A 197 4.24 -4.03 2.98
C SER A 197 3.98 -4.86 4.23
N ALA A 198 4.32 -6.14 4.21
CA ALA A 198 4.13 -7.02 5.36
C ALA A 198 5.02 -6.66 6.58
N VAL A 199 6.16 -6.01 6.35
CA VAL A 199 7.18 -5.72 7.37
C VAL A 199 7.56 -4.24 7.37
N THR A 200 7.85 -3.73 8.55
CA THR A 200 8.47 -2.42 8.71
C THR A 200 9.96 -2.51 8.39
N SER A 201 10.42 -1.54 7.62
CA SER A 201 11.77 -1.54 7.05
C SER A 201 12.48 -0.21 7.28
N LEU A 202 13.81 -0.26 7.36
CA LEU A 202 14.67 0.91 7.53
C LEU A 202 15.68 0.98 6.39
N ALA A 203 16.07 2.20 6.03
CA ALA A 203 17.07 2.42 5.00
C ALA A 203 18.41 1.79 5.44
N SER A 204 19.04 1.05 4.52
CA SER A 204 20.31 0.36 4.79
C SER A 204 21.51 1.31 4.87
N ASP A 205 21.37 2.53 4.34
CA ASP A 205 22.40 3.59 4.34
C ASP A 205 22.51 4.33 5.69
N LEU A 206 21.61 4.07 6.64
CA LEU A 206 21.67 4.58 8.02
C LEU A 206 22.82 4.00 8.87
N ARG A 207 23.72 3.19 8.28
CA ARG A 207 24.93 2.60 8.90
C ARG A 207 24.64 2.00 10.29
N TRP A 208 23.80 0.96 10.31
CA TRP A 208 23.48 0.21 11.52
C TRP A 208 24.73 -0.44 12.15
N PRO A 209 24.89 -0.41 13.48
CA PRO A 209 25.94 -1.16 14.17
C PRO A 209 25.93 -2.64 13.75
N SER A 210 27.10 -3.25 13.58
CA SER A 210 27.22 -4.66 13.16
C SER A 210 26.48 -5.61 14.11
N ALA A 211 26.44 -5.31 15.41
CA ALA A 211 25.69 -6.05 16.42
C ALA A 211 24.17 -6.05 16.19
N MET A 212 23.64 -5.11 15.40
CA MET A 212 22.23 -5.08 15.01
C MET A 212 21.96 -5.94 13.77
N ALA A 213 22.96 -6.32 12.98
CA ALA A 213 22.75 -7.03 11.73
C ALA A 213 22.36 -8.50 11.99
N GLY A 214 21.19 -8.90 11.51
CA GLY A 214 20.73 -10.27 11.49
C GLY A 214 20.99 -10.96 10.15
N ASN A 215 20.35 -12.11 9.98
CA ASN A 215 20.44 -12.91 8.75
C ASN A 215 19.86 -12.17 7.54
N THR A 216 20.44 -12.41 6.38
CA THR A 216 19.86 -12.02 5.09
C THR A 216 18.57 -12.78 4.83
N MET A 217 17.64 -12.15 4.13
CA MET A 217 16.37 -12.75 3.74
C MET A 217 16.09 -12.50 2.26
N ASN A 218 15.39 -13.45 1.64
CA ASN A 218 14.88 -13.26 0.30
C ASN A 218 13.58 -12.47 0.39
N LEU A 219 13.55 -11.33 -0.27
CA LEU A 219 12.41 -10.43 -0.34
C LEU A 219 12.09 -10.17 -1.81
N ILE A 220 10.82 -10.20 -2.19
CA ILE A 220 10.39 -10.08 -3.59
C ILE A 220 9.33 -8.98 -3.67
N GLY A 221 9.68 -7.84 -4.25
CA GLY A 221 8.69 -6.83 -4.61
C GLY A 221 8.08 -7.10 -5.99
N ILE A 222 7.17 -6.22 -6.43
CA ILE A 222 6.51 -6.32 -7.75
C ILE A 222 7.49 -6.29 -8.92
N SER A 223 8.60 -5.56 -8.78
CA SER A 223 9.67 -5.48 -9.78
C SER A 223 10.66 -6.63 -9.65
N GLY A 224 10.53 -7.54 -8.68
CA GLY A 224 11.39 -8.72 -8.54
C GLY A 224 12.14 -8.76 -7.23
N ASP A 225 13.29 -9.46 -7.22
CA ASP A 225 14.08 -9.66 -6.02
C ASP A 225 14.57 -8.33 -5.43
N VAL A 226 14.55 -8.23 -4.11
CA VAL A 226 15.15 -7.15 -3.34
C VAL A 226 16.45 -7.68 -2.74
N PRO A 227 17.60 -7.37 -3.36
CA PRO A 227 18.89 -7.86 -2.89
C PRO A 227 19.21 -7.27 -1.52
N GLU A 228 20.08 -7.97 -0.78
CA GLU A 228 20.68 -7.49 0.46
C GLU A 228 19.71 -7.12 1.58
N ALA A 229 18.44 -7.51 1.47
CA ALA A 229 17.49 -7.40 2.57
C ALA A 229 17.96 -8.24 3.76
N ARG A 230 17.99 -7.64 4.94
CA ARG A 230 18.42 -8.31 6.17
C ARG A 230 17.55 -7.93 7.35
N TYR A 231 17.35 -8.88 8.25
CA TYR A 231 16.78 -8.55 9.55
C TYR A 231 17.73 -7.65 10.33
N LEU A 232 17.17 -6.74 11.13
CA LEU A 232 17.90 -6.08 12.21
C LEU A 232 17.38 -6.55 13.58
N ALA A 233 18.19 -6.34 14.62
CA ALA A 233 17.75 -6.40 16.00
C ALA A 233 16.57 -5.44 16.26
N PRO A 234 15.76 -5.66 17.31
CA PRO A 234 14.61 -4.82 17.60
C PRO A 234 14.96 -3.33 17.64
N VAL A 235 14.07 -2.50 17.08
CA VAL A 235 14.19 -1.03 17.11
C VAL A 235 12.98 -0.41 17.78
N SER A 236 13.21 0.71 18.45
CA SER A 236 12.12 1.57 18.90
C SER A 236 11.83 2.60 17.83
N LEU A 237 10.57 2.76 17.46
CA LEU A 237 10.06 3.83 16.61
C LEU A 237 9.17 4.73 17.44
N GLU A 238 9.42 6.03 17.40
CA GLU A 238 8.52 7.04 17.98
C GLU A 238 7.85 7.81 16.85
N ILE A 239 6.51 7.76 16.78
CA ILE A 239 5.69 8.38 15.73
C ILE A 239 4.53 9.08 16.43
N ASP A 240 4.32 10.37 16.15
CA ASP A 240 3.30 11.20 16.82
C ASP A 240 3.35 11.10 18.36
N GLY A 241 4.56 11.07 18.94
CA GLY A 241 4.79 10.91 20.38
C GLY A 241 4.50 9.50 20.93
N LYS A 242 4.21 8.52 20.06
CA LYS A 242 3.92 7.13 20.44
C LYS A 242 5.09 6.25 20.14
N LYS A 243 5.53 5.51 21.17
CA LYS A 243 6.63 4.57 21.08
C LYS A 243 6.12 3.17 20.73
N VAL A 244 6.61 2.61 19.63
CA VAL A 244 6.35 1.23 19.18
C VAL A 244 7.67 0.50 19.05
N VAL A 245 7.76 -0.71 19.61
CA VAL A 245 8.89 -1.60 19.37
C VAL A 245 8.58 -2.50 18.17
N GLU A 246 9.38 -2.37 17.12
CA GLU A 246 9.43 -3.32 16.01
C GLU A 246 10.51 -4.36 16.33
N ARG A 247 10.11 -5.64 16.36
CA ARG A 247 10.94 -6.74 16.86
C ARG A 247 11.80 -7.36 15.77
N GLN A 248 11.34 -7.33 14.52
CA GLN A 248 12.04 -7.91 13.39
C GLN A 248 11.98 -6.96 12.18
N PRO A 249 12.51 -5.72 12.33
CA PRO A 249 12.62 -4.81 11.21
C PRO A 249 13.56 -5.34 10.13
N VAL A 250 13.40 -4.85 8.91
CA VAL A 250 14.26 -5.23 7.77
C VAL A 250 15.04 -4.02 7.27
N ALA A 251 16.36 -4.12 7.15
CA ALA A 251 17.15 -3.14 6.44
C ALA A 251 17.10 -3.42 4.93
N LEU A 252 16.87 -2.39 4.13
CA LEU A 252 16.81 -2.48 2.67
C LEU A 252 17.24 -1.17 1.99
N ASN A 253 17.65 -1.27 0.73
CA ASN A 253 18.08 -0.12 -0.06
C ASN A 253 16.86 0.71 -0.51
N LEU A 254 16.69 1.91 0.08
CA LEU A 254 15.61 2.84 -0.21
C LEU A 254 15.98 3.97 -1.17
N ALA A 255 17.19 3.94 -1.76
CA ALA A 255 17.69 5.02 -2.59
C ALA A 255 16.82 5.25 -3.85
N ALA A 256 16.26 4.18 -4.43
CA ALA A 256 15.38 4.29 -5.59
C ALA A 256 14.06 5.01 -5.26
N ILE A 257 13.45 4.69 -4.12
CA ILE A 257 12.23 5.37 -3.64
C ILE A 257 12.55 6.83 -3.31
N SER A 258 13.68 7.07 -2.63
CA SER A 258 14.09 8.43 -2.26
C SER A 258 14.32 9.33 -3.48
N ARG A 259 15.12 8.88 -4.46
CA ARG A 259 15.41 9.65 -5.68
C ARG A 259 14.16 10.00 -6.47
N ARG A 260 13.21 9.06 -6.59
CA ARG A 260 11.98 9.26 -7.36
C ARG A 260 11.03 10.27 -6.71
N ASN A 261 11.00 10.31 -5.39
CA ASN A 261 10.12 11.21 -4.65
C ASN A 261 10.78 12.56 -4.29
N GLY A 262 12.08 12.73 -4.58
CA GLY A 262 12.80 13.95 -4.24
C GLY A 262 12.95 14.19 -2.73
N ILE A 263 12.74 13.16 -1.91
CA ILE A 263 12.85 13.22 -0.45
C ILE A 263 13.70 12.05 0.05
N THR A 264 14.38 12.23 1.18
CA THR A 264 15.09 11.11 1.82
C THR A 264 14.10 10.26 2.62
N VAL A 265 13.97 8.99 2.24
CA VAL A 265 13.10 8.03 2.93
C VAL A 265 13.94 7.19 3.88
N ALA A 266 13.75 7.39 5.18
CA ALA A 266 14.45 6.67 6.24
C ALA A 266 13.88 5.27 6.50
N GLY A 267 12.65 4.99 6.07
CA GLY A 267 12.04 3.68 6.21
C GLY A 267 10.66 3.54 5.56
N ILE A 268 10.10 2.35 5.70
CA ILE A 268 8.72 2.01 5.33
C ILE A 268 8.05 1.47 6.58
N LEU A 269 6.94 2.08 6.99
CA LEU A 269 6.10 1.60 8.07
C LEU A 269 5.10 0.58 7.51
N GLY A 270 5.35 -0.70 7.78
CA GLY A 270 4.58 -1.81 7.22
C GLY A 270 3.59 -2.43 8.21
N TYR A 271 2.86 -3.44 7.74
CA TYR A 271 1.81 -4.14 8.47
C TYR A 271 2.26 -4.73 9.82
N SER A 272 3.53 -5.08 9.99
CA SER A 272 4.09 -5.53 11.29
C SER A 272 3.92 -4.49 12.41
N VAL A 273 3.91 -3.20 12.08
CA VAL A 273 3.56 -2.10 13.01
C VAL A 273 2.10 -1.69 12.83
N LEU A 274 1.66 -1.43 11.60
CA LEU A 274 0.34 -0.85 11.32
C LEU A 274 -0.81 -1.75 11.82
N SER A 275 -0.64 -3.07 11.85
CA SER A 275 -1.66 -4.01 12.37
C SER A 275 -2.02 -3.82 13.84
N ARG A 276 -1.19 -3.08 14.59
CA ARG A 276 -1.34 -2.81 16.04
C ARG A 276 -1.83 -1.39 16.34
N THR A 277 -2.07 -0.58 15.31
CA THR A 277 -2.47 0.83 15.42
C THR A 277 -3.72 1.11 14.59
N GLY A 278 -4.50 2.12 14.96
CA GLY A 278 -5.42 2.73 14.01
C GLY A 278 -4.66 3.68 13.09
N VAL A 279 -5.02 3.74 11.82
CA VAL A 279 -4.36 4.61 10.83
C VAL A 279 -5.42 5.50 10.19
N THR A 280 -5.19 6.82 10.21
CA THR A 280 -6.04 7.78 9.50
C THR A 280 -5.27 8.37 8.33
N PHE A 281 -5.82 8.29 7.12
CA PHE A 281 -5.28 8.96 5.93
C PHE A 281 -6.20 10.12 5.54
N ASP A 282 -5.60 11.27 5.26
CA ASP A 282 -6.27 12.44 4.72
C ASP A 282 -5.52 12.92 3.47
N TYR A 283 -6.01 12.49 2.31
CA TYR A 283 -5.42 12.84 1.02
C TYR A 283 -5.65 14.31 0.61
N ARG A 284 -6.59 15.02 1.25
CA ARG A 284 -6.77 16.47 1.03
C ARG A 284 -5.65 17.26 1.67
N GLU A 285 -5.24 16.83 2.86
CA GLU A 285 -4.13 17.46 3.60
C GLU A 285 -2.77 16.80 3.36
N GLY A 286 -2.72 15.70 2.62
CA GLY A 286 -1.48 14.95 2.41
C GLY A 286 -0.91 14.42 3.72
N SER A 287 -1.78 14.07 4.67
CA SER A 287 -1.40 13.69 6.03
C SER A 287 -1.86 12.30 6.42
N VAL A 288 -1.15 11.74 7.40
CA VAL A 288 -1.45 10.45 8.00
C VAL A 288 -1.17 10.54 9.49
N ALA A 289 -2.05 9.96 10.30
CA ALA A 289 -1.94 9.95 11.76
C ALA A 289 -2.13 8.54 12.31
N LEU A 290 -1.33 8.18 13.31
CA LEU A 290 -1.46 6.91 14.02
C LEU A 290 -2.20 7.09 15.34
N SER A 291 -3.27 6.34 15.55
CA SER A 291 -3.97 6.28 16.83
C SER A 291 -3.53 5.07 17.67
N SER A 292 -3.44 5.28 18.98
CA SER A 292 -3.32 4.17 19.92
C SER A 292 -4.72 3.57 20.03
N ARG A 293 -4.78 2.27 20.30
CA ARG A 293 -6.00 1.69 20.82
C ARG A 293 -6.24 2.15 22.25
#